data_AF-A0AAN6VDB7-F1
#
_entry.id   AF-A0AAN6VDB7-F1
#
_cell.length_a   1.000
_cell.length_b   1.000
_cell.length_c   1.000
_cell.angle_alpha   90.00
_cell.angle_beta   90.00
_cell.angle_gamma   90.00
#
_symmetry.space_group_name_H-M   'P 1'
#
loop_
_entity.id
_entity.type
_entity.pdbx_description
1 polymer ?
#
loop_
_entity_poly.entity_id
_entity_poly.type
_entity_poly.pdbx_seq_one_letter_code
_entity_poly.pdbx_strand_id
1 'polypeptide(L)'
;MLSSITLHHHLLTLLFLTTGTLAQSSTVVVMPTPVTWQNALANCQDQGYNLYRVPVSPTDPVYAVMEQQPAERFWITRRRGGSCTCLSKNGAGDLLEEAPCEDLMPAFCG
;
A
#
# COMPACT_ATOMS: atom_id res chain seq x y z
N MET A 1 31.70 62.11 -26.76
CA MET A 1 31.58 61.96 -25.30
C MET A 1 30.81 60.68 -25.04
N LEU A 2 31.52 59.63 -24.62
CA LEU A 2 31.35 58.92 -23.34
C LEU A 2 29.89 58.52 -23.06
N SER A 3 29.56 57.24 -23.25
CA SER A 3 29.53 56.19 -22.20
C SER A 3 28.28 56.25 -21.33
N SER A 4 27.43 55.22 -21.37
CA SER A 4 27.25 54.30 -20.23
C SER A 4 26.17 53.25 -20.48
N ILE A 5 26.52 52.04 -20.09
CA ILE A 5 25.78 50.78 -20.09
C ILE A 5 24.90 50.74 -18.84
N THR A 6 23.67 50.23 -18.93
CA THR A 6 23.04 49.53 -17.79
C THR A 6 22.07 48.46 -18.26
N LEU A 7 22.64 47.26 -18.35
CA LEU A 7 22.07 45.94 -18.07
C LEU A 7 20.89 45.98 -17.07
N HIS A 8 19.72 45.47 -17.43
CA HIS A 8 18.76 44.89 -16.47
C HIS A 8 18.18 43.62 -17.05
N HIS A 9 18.52 42.52 -16.38
CA HIS A 9 18.10 41.16 -16.67
C HIS A 9 16.59 41.02 -16.53
N HIS A 10 15.87 40.77 -17.62
CA HIS A 10 14.53 40.22 -17.53
C HIS A 10 14.61 38.69 -17.44
N LEU A 11 14.49 38.26 -16.19
CA LEU A 11 14.27 36.92 -15.68
C LEU A 11 13.52 36.01 -16.68
N LEU A 12 14.15 34.89 -17.04
CA LEU A 12 13.54 33.79 -17.77
C LEU A 12 12.57 33.07 -16.81
N THR A 13 11.26 33.14 -17.06
CA THR A 13 10.24 32.46 -16.27
C THR A 13 10.27 30.96 -16.55
N LEU A 14 10.84 30.18 -15.62
CA LEU A 14 10.73 28.72 -15.59
C LEU A 14 9.29 28.34 -15.23
N LEU A 15 8.49 27.94 -16.23
CA LEU A 15 7.26 27.18 -16.00
C LEU A 15 7.64 25.74 -15.62
N PHE A 16 7.68 25.48 -14.32
CA PHE A 16 7.69 24.12 -13.79
C PHE A 16 6.36 23.44 -14.16
N LEU A 17 6.39 22.46 -15.07
CA LEU A 17 5.31 21.49 -15.18
C LEU A 17 5.27 20.71 -13.87
N THR A 18 4.34 21.06 -12.99
CA THR A 18 3.98 20.18 -11.88
C THR A 18 3.15 19.05 -12.48
N THR A 19 3.80 17.95 -12.86
CA THR A 19 3.12 16.66 -12.99
C THR A 19 2.60 16.31 -11.60
N GLY A 20 1.32 16.60 -11.36
CA GLY A 20 0.61 16.10 -10.20
C GLY A 20 0.59 14.58 -10.29
N THR A 21 1.52 13.93 -9.59
CA THR A 21 1.41 12.52 -9.29
C THR A 21 0.16 12.37 -8.44
N LEU A 22 -0.89 11.76 -9.00
CA LEU A 22 -2.01 11.28 -8.21
C LEU A 22 -1.42 10.33 -7.16
N ALA A 23 -1.32 10.81 -5.92
CA ALA A 23 -1.04 9.96 -4.79
C ALA A 23 -2.18 8.95 -4.71
N GLN A 24 -1.94 7.73 -5.18
CA GLN A 24 -2.89 6.64 -5.12
C GLN A 24 -3.08 6.30 -3.64
N SER A 25 -4.07 6.94 -3.00
CA SER A 25 -4.45 6.66 -1.63
C SER A 25 -4.98 5.23 -1.59
N SER A 26 -4.13 4.27 -1.24
CA SER A 26 -4.53 2.87 -1.06
C SER A 26 -5.62 2.83 0.00
N THR A 27 -6.85 2.50 -0.39
CA THR A 27 -7.95 2.34 0.57
C THR A 27 -7.76 0.97 1.21
N VAL A 28 -7.66 0.92 2.54
CA VAL A 28 -7.56 -0.34 3.28
C VAL A 28 -8.96 -0.74 3.72
N VAL A 29 -9.48 -1.85 3.19
CA VAL A 29 -10.77 -2.42 3.57
C VAL A 29 -10.52 -3.70 4.37
N VAL A 30 -11.18 -3.85 5.52
CA VAL A 30 -11.06 -5.05 6.34
C VAL A 30 -12.15 -6.03 5.95
N MET A 31 -11.77 -7.26 5.61
CA MET A 31 -12.67 -8.42 5.54
C MET A 31 -12.51 -9.21 6.84
N PRO A 32 -13.41 -9.05 7.82
CA PRO A 32 -13.23 -9.60 9.17
C PRO A 32 -13.51 -11.11 9.24
N THR A 33 -14.28 -11.66 8.30
CA THR A 33 -14.63 -13.08 8.30
C THR A 33 -13.41 -13.93 7.92
N PRO A 34 -12.96 -14.86 8.77
CA PRO A 34 -11.85 -15.72 8.44
C PRO A 34 -12.17 -16.68 7.31
N VAL A 35 -11.35 -16.67 6.26
CA VAL A 35 -11.48 -17.54 5.08
C VAL A 35 -10.10 -17.97 4.59
N THR A 36 -10.04 -18.93 3.68
CA THR A 36 -8.79 -19.30 2.99
C THR A 36 -8.31 -18.15 2.12
N TRP A 37 -7.02 -18.13 1.79
CA TRP A 37 -6.46 -17.07 0.96
C TRP A 37 -7.16 -16.93 -0.40
N GLN A 38 -7.52 -18.07 -1.02
CA GLN A 38 -8.21 -18.07 -2.31
C GLN A 38 -9.61 -17.46 -2.22
N ASN A 39 -10.35 -17.76 -1.15
CA ASN A 39 -11.66 -17.17 -0.92
C ASN A 39 -11.54 -15.70 -0.55
N ALA A 40 -10.50 -15.29 0.18
CA ALA A 40 -10.23 -13.89 0.45
C ALA A 40 -10.00 -13.09 -0.84
N LEU A 41 -9.21 -13.64 -1.77
CA LEU A 41 -9.00 -13.04 -3.08
C LEU A 41 -10.32 -12.88 -3.85
N ALA A 42 -11.11 -13.94 -3.96
CA ALA A 42 -12.39 -13.90 -4.65
C ALA A 42 -13.35 -12.87 -4.01
N ASN A 43 -13.46 -12.87 -2.68
CA ASN A 43 -14.33 -11.94 -1.96
C ASN A 43 -13.90 -10.47 -2.12
N CYS A 44 -12.60 -10.17 -2.10
CA CYS A 44 -12.13 -8.81 -2.38
C CYS A 44 -12.49 -8.39 -3.82
N GLN A 45 -12.34 -9.31 -4.79
CA GLN A 45 -12.65 -9.06 -6.20
C GLN A 45 -14.14 -8.86 -6.46
N ASP A 46 -15.01 -9.62 -5.78
CA ASP A 46 -16.46 -9.44 -5.85
C ASP A 46 -16.91 -8.06 -5.33
N GLN A 47 -16.10 -7.43 -4.48
CA GLN A 47 -16.33 -6.07 -3.97
C GLN A 47 -15.62 -4.98 -4.80
N GLY A 48 -14.95 -5.33 -5.90
CA GLY A 48 -14.24 -4.39 -6.77
C GLY A 48 -12.83 -4.02 -6.29
N TYR A 49 -12.25 -4.78 -5.36
CA TYR A 49 -10.89 -4.62 -4.85
C TYR A 49 -10.01 -5.80 -5.22
N ASN A 50 -8.72 -5.75 -4.89
CA ASN A 50 -7.89 -6.95 -4.79
C ASN A 50 -7.52 -7.19 -3.32
N LEU A 51 -6.84 -8.31 -3.04
CA LEU A 51 -6.12 -8.42 -1.77
C LEU A 51 -5.12 -7.28 -1.65
N TYR A 52 -5.02 -6.71 -0.46
CA TYR A 52 -4.15 -5.58 -0.20
C TYR A 52 -2.71 -5.90 -0.63
N ARG A 53 -2.05 -4.93 -1.26
CA ARG A 53 -0.68 -5.13 -1.76
C ARG A 53 0.29 -5.36 -0.60
N VAL A 54 1.43 -5.98 -0.90
CA VAL A 54 2.53 -6.08 0.06
C VAL A 54 3.00 -4.66 0.44
N PRO A 55 3.00 -4.29 1.73
CA PRO A 55 3.50 -2.99 2.16
C PRO A 55 4.98 -2.84 1.81
N VAL A 56 5.37 -1.65 1.36
CA VAL A 56 6.77 -1.35 0.95
C VAL A 56 7.43 -0.32 1.87
N SER A 57 6.68 0.23 2.82
CA SER A 57 7.13 1.24 3.77
C SER A 57 6.57 0.92 5.15
N PRO A 58 7.30 1.20 6.25
CA PRO A 58 6.78 1.07 7.62
C PRO A 58 5.64 2.04 7.93
N THR A 59 5.40 3.04 7.08
CA THR A 59 4.30 4.01 7.22
C THR A 59 3.07 3.67 6.39
N ASP A 60 3.00 2.45 5.83
CA ASP A 60 1.84 2.01 5.05
C ASP A 60 0.57 2.00 5.92
N PRO A 61 -0.56 2.56 5.44
CA PRO A 61 -1.76 2.75 6.26
C PRO A 61 -2.36 1.44 6.78
N VAL A 62 -2.06 0.30 6.15
CA VAL A 62 -2.56 -1.01 6.61
C VAL A 62 -2.13 -1.33 8.04
N TYR A 63 -0.96 -0.87 8.48
CA TYR A 63 -0.49 -1.13 9.84
C TYR A 63 -1.35 -0.42 10.88
N ALA A 64 -1.74 0.82 10.64
CA ALA A 64 -2.63 1.55 11.54
C ALA A 64 -4.02 0.90 11.63
N VAL A 65 -4.51 0.34 10.52
CA VAL A 65 -5.78 -0.41 10.49
C VAL A 65 -5.64 -1.74 11.22
N MET A 66 -4.54 -2.46 11.00
CA MET A 66 -4.23 -3.76 11.63
C MET A 66 -4.18 -3.67 13.15
N GLU A 67 -3.54 -2.64 13.71
CA GLU A 67 -3.47 -2.43 15.16
C GLU A 67 -4.86 -2.30 15.81
N GLN A 68 -5.84 -1.77 15.08
CA GLN A 68 -7.20 -1.61 15.57
C GLN A 68 -8.05 -2.89 15.45
N GLN A 69 -7.56 -3.91 14.75
CA GLN A 69 -8.29 -5.17 14.57
C GLN A 69 -7.98 -6.16 15.70
N PRO A 70 -8.94 -7.03 16.09
CA PRO A 70 -8.73 -8.01 17.16
C PRO A 70 -7.94 -9.26 16.71
N ALA A 71 -7.82 -9.51 15.40
CA ALA A 71 -7.07 -10.66 14.91
C ALA A 71 -5.57 -10.36 14.83
N GLU A 72 -4.76 -11.41 14.93
CA GLU A 72 -3.30 -11.33 14.93
C GLU A 72 -2.69 -11.40 13.53
N ARG A 73 -3.39 -12.04 12.58
CA ARG A 73 -2.90 -12.33 11.23
C ARG A 73 -3.96 -12.02 10.18
N PHE A 74 -3.54 -11.48 9.03
CA PHE A 74 -4.42 -11.04 7.94
C PHE A 74 -3.86 -11.39 6.58
N TRP A 75 -4.69 -11.98 5.70
CA TRP A 75 -4.32 -12.21 4.32
C TRP A 75 -4.09 -10.91 3.55
N ILE A 76 -3.04 -10.93 2.72
CA ILE A 76 -2.70 -9.92 1.73
C ILE A 76 -2.28 -10.59 0.43
N THR A 77 -1.93 -9.83 -0.59
CA THR A 77 -1.38 -10.36 -1.85
C THR A 77 -0.09 -11.16 -1.61
N ARG A 78 0.10 -12.26 -2.34
CA ARG A 78 1.29 -13.13 -2.26
C ARG A 78 2.56 -12.39 -2.70
N ARG A 79 3.67 -12.63 -1.99
CA ARG A 79 5.01 -12.23 -2.43
C ARG A 79 5.61 -13.19 -3.46
N ARG A 80 5.40 -14.50 -3.31
CA ARG A 80 6.03 -15.57 -4.10
C ARG A 80 5.08 -16.74 -4.32
N GLY A 81 5.42 -17.66 -5.22
CA GLY A 81 4.67 -18.90 -5.45
C GLY A 81 5.06 -20.01 -4.47
N GLY A 82 4.07 -20.73 -3.93
CA GLY A 82 4.25 -21.93 -3.09
C GLY A 82 3.58 -21.83 -1.70
N SER A 83 3.49 -20.63 -1.14
CA SER A 83 2.81 -20.32 0.13
C SER A 83 2.01 -19.02 0.02
N CYS A 84 1.19 -18.73 1.02
CA CYS A 84 0.40 -17.52 1.08
C CYS A 84 0.98 -16.52 2.08
N THR A 85 1.00 -15.25 1.71
CA THR A 85 1.56 -14.19 2.54
C THR A 85 0.47 -13.56 3.40
N CYS A 86 0.75 -13.35 4.68
CA CYS A 86 -0.08 -12.61 5.60
C CYS A 86 0.71 -11.53 6.34
N LEU A 87 0.03 -10.48 6.79
CA LEU A 87 0.54 -9.60 7.84
C LEU A 87 0.31 -10.25 9.19
N SER A 88 1.28 -10.14 10.09
CA SER A 88 1.23 -10.68 11.45
C SER A 88 1.70 -9.62 12.43
N LYS A 89 0.89 -9.32 13.45
CA LYS A 89 1.27 -8.41 14.54
C LYS A 89 2.51 -8.89 15.31
N ASN A 90 2.71 -10.21 15.33
CA ASN A 90 3.84 -10.85 16.00
C ASN A 90 4.97 -11.20 15.02
N GLY A 91 4.87 -10.76 13.77
CA GLY A 91 5.88 -11.00 12.74
C GLY A 91 7.19 -10.30 13.07
N ALA A 92 8.31 -10.88 12.62
CA ALA A 92 9.61 -10.21 12.72
C ALA A 92 9.74 -9.11 11.66
N GLY A 93 10.46 -8.03 11.97
CA GLY A 93 10.89 -7.03 10.98
C GLY A 93 9.75 -6.34 10.23
N ASP A 94 9.47 -6.79 9.01
CA ASP A 94 8.48 -6.21 8.08
C ASP A 94 7.04 -6.68 8.36
N LEU A 95 6.81 -7.40 9.48
CA LEU A 95 5.51 -7.92 9.91
C LEU A 95 4.88 -8.88 8.88
N LEU A 96 5.68 -9.40 7.95
CA LEU A 96 5.23 -10.32 6.91
C LEU A 96 5.59 -11.75 7.30
N GLU A 97 4.62 -12.63 7.13
CA GLU A 97 4.78 -14.06 7.34
C GLU A 97 4.25 -14.84 6.14
N GLU A 98 4.76 -16.06 6.00
CA GLU A 98 4.20 -17.05 5.09
C GLU A 98 3.37 -18.06 5.90
N ALA A 99 2.26 -18.49 5.32
CA ALA A 99 1.32 -19.43 5.92
C ALA A 99 0.77 -20.41 4.87
N PRO A 100 0.29 -21.60 5.29
CA PRO A 100 -0.52 -22.45 4.44
C PRO A 100 -1.75 -21.70 3.92
N CYS A 101 -2.00 -21.79 2.61
CA CYS A 101 -3.10 -21.05 1.98
C CYS A 101 -4.51 -21.47 2.45
N GLU A 102 -4.60 -22.64 3.09
CA GLU A 102 -5.84 -23.22 3.64
C GLU A 102 -6.13 -22.74 5.07
N ASP A 103 -5.21 -22.00 5.71
CA ASP A 103 -5.49 -21.39 7.01
C ASP A 103 -6.66 -20.41 6.88
N LEU A 104 -7.46 -20.30 7.95
CA LEU A 104 -8.59 -19.38 7.99
C LEU A 104 -8.19 -18.10 8.70
N MET A 105 -8.15 -16.99 7.97
CA MET A 105 -7.78 -15.68 8.49
C MET A 105 -8.65 -14.58 7.88
N PRO A 106 -8.89 -13.48 8.61
CA PRO A 106 -9.40 -12.26 7.98
C PRO A 106 -8.42 -11.76 6.92
N ALA A 107 -8.82 -10.79 6.11
CA ALA A 107 -7.97 -10.22 5.07
C ALA A 107 -8.07 -8.70 5.01
N PHE A 108 -7.09 -8.09 4.38
CA PHE A 108 -7.20 -6.72 3.89
C PHE A 108 -7.42 -6.74 2.37
N CYS A 109 -8.35 -5.91 1.89
CA CYS A 109 -8.53 -5.59 0.49
C CYS A 109 -8.06 -4.15 0.20
N GLY A 110 -7.67 -3.86 -1.04
CA GLY A 110 -7.31 -2.50 -1.48
C GLY A 110 -6.81 -2.39 -2.92
#